data_AF-A0A2R4FP31-F1
#
_entry.id   AF-A0A2R4FP31-F1
#
_cell.length_a   1.000
_cell.length_b   1.000
_cell.length_c   1.000
_cell.angle_alpha   90.00
_cell.angle_beta   90.00
_cell.angle_gamma   90.00
#
_symmetry.space_group_name_H-M   'P 1'
#
loop_
_entity.id
_entity.type
_entity.pdbx_description
1 polymer ?
#
loop_
_entity_poly.entity_id
_entity_poly.type
_entity_poly.pdbx_seq_one_letter_code
_entity_poly.pdbx_strand_id
1 'polypeptide(L)'
;MDHGPLRQLGFLDDWTDRLRRLPGPPVVGVLLRGSYARGAATPYSDVDIDVLVSGGPYAAYPAFLVETGDRLTHLSVAVRDVESWLERLDRPAEWSFGLPVVAPARLLWAHGAWRSSVDVTEIRQRPAEPDLEELVAALGKVGGACASGAEYEARLAAAELARRCPSVLRLANPTVTVASRRDALAAALDLPVAPERYRDDMLSCLGLRPDTLPRLHSAAHRLVAGTVALARPYAEELAGVVGPDLAAALRDGRLDRYVDQLVRPDPTGTPTPPGTDGTPGGVARATSAGGSGDGSTVPAPRAKQSGTMPVPDLSPATAPGPARGGPARPSALDPAIATRLRRNPDGLVTAVVRAHDTGDVLMVAWMDDEALHRTLTTGRATYWSRSRREYWVKGDTSGHHQYVRSVALDCDGDALLVSVDQVGAACHTGSWTCFSDELPVTGATSAGPAT
;
A
#
# COMPACT_ATOMS: atom_id res chain seq x y z
N MET A 1 27.92 30.09 1.13
CA MET A 1 26.73 29.24 1.03
C MET A 1 25.84 29.62 2.19
N ASP A 2 24.76 30.32 1.90
CA ASP A 2 23.88 30.88 2.93
C ASP A 2 23.04 29.74 3.52
N HIS A 3 23.29 29.42 4.78
CA HIS A 3 22.58 28.35 5.49
C HIS A 3 21.15 28.82 5.80
N GLY A 4 20.14 27.95 5.61
CA GLY A 4 18.71 28.27 5.54
C GLY A 4 18.09 29.23 6.58
N PRO A 5 16.86 29.71 6.31
CA PRO A 5 16.25 30.91 6.93
C PRO A 5 16.01 30.83 8.45
N LEU A 6 16.16 29.67 9.09
CA LEU A 6 15.92 29.49 10.53
C LEU A 6 17.07 29.90 11.45
N ARG A 7 18.13 30.55 10.94
CA ARG A 7 19.13 31.22 11.80
C ARG A 7 18.59 32.48 12.52
N GLN A 8 17.30 32.77 12.45
CA GLN A 8 16.67 33.72 13.34
C GLN A 8 16.68 33.12 14.76
N LEU A 9 17.60 33.62 15.60
CA LEU A 9 17.68 33.33 17.03
C LEU A 9 16.29 33.54 17.65
N GLY A 10 15.55 32.44 17.86
CA GLY A 10 14.21 32.46 18.47
C GLY A 10 13.13 31.69 17.72
N PHE A 11 13.21 31.48 16.39
CA PHE A 11 12.10 30.85 15.65
C PHE A 11 11.72 29.47 16.22
N LEU A 12 12.70 28.59 16.40
CA LEU A 12 12.46 27.25 16.90
C LEU A 12 12.03 27.27 18.38
N ASP A 13 12.52 28.22 19.16
CA ASP A 13 12.17 28.33 20.58
C ASP A 13 10.72 28.82 20.73
N ASP A 14 10.33 29.86 19.99
CA ASP A 14 8.96 30.41 19.95
C ASP A 14 7.95 29.35 19.49
N TRP A 15 8.29 28.61 18.43
CA TRP A 15 7.43 27.53 17.94
C TRP A 15 7.42 26.34 18.88
N THR A 16 8.52 25.99 19.52
CA THR A 16 8.52 24.94 20.55
C THR A 16 7.56 25.31 21.68
N ASP A 17 7.61 26.55 22.15
CA ASP A 17 6.69 27.06 23.18
C ASP A 17 5.23 27.07 22.74
N ARG A 18 4.96 27.45 21.49
CA ARG A 18 3.62 27.39 20.92
C ARG A 18 3.12 25.95 20.81
N LEU A 19 3.95 25.04 20.32
CA LEU A 19 3.59 23.63 20.09
C LEU A 19 3.33 22.89 21.41
N ARG A 20 4.04 23.23 22.48
CA ARG A 20 3.78 22.74 23.84
C ARG A 20 2.39 23.09 24.37
N ARG A 21 1.74 24.13 23.81
CA ARG A 21 0.41 24.61 24.19
C ARG A 21 -0.68 24.22 23.18
N LEU A 22 -0.38 23.30 22.26
CA LEU A 22 -1.42 22.80 21.34
C LEU A 22 -2.57 22.18 22.14
N PRO A 23 -3.83 22.39 21.70
CA PRO A 23 -4.97 21.73 22.31
C PRO A 23 -4.87 20.23 22.05
N GLY A 24 -5.23 19.42 23.06
CA GLY A 24 -5.18 17.97 22.97
C GLY A 24 -4.51 17.34 24.19
N PRO A 25 -4.01 16.10 24.06
CA PRO A 25 -3.36 15.40 25.15
C PRO A 25 -2.06 16.10 25.57
N PRO A 26 -1.59 15.89 26.82
CA PRO A 26 -0.42 16.58 27.33
C PRO A 26 0.83 16.31 26.50
N VAL A 27 1.46 17.38 26.01
CA VAL A 27 2.72 17.34 25.26
C VAL A 27 3.87 16.97 26.20
N VAL A 28 4.65 15.96 25.81
CA VAL A 28 5.77 15.41 26.58
C VAL A 28 7.11 15.52 25.86
N GLY A 29 7.12 15.79 24.56
CA GLY A 29 8.33 16.01 23.78
C GLY A 29 8.09 16.81 22.50
N VAL A 30 9.11 17.54 22.06
CA VAL A 30 9.12 18.25 20.77
C VAL A 30 10.48 18.00 20.12
N LEU A 31 10.48 17.41 18.93
CA LEU A 31 11.70 17.04 18.21
C LEU A 31 11.71 17.64 16.80
N LEU A 32 12.82 18.28 16.44
CA LEU A 32 13.10 18.71 15.09
C LEU A 32 13.61 17.52 14.26
N ARG A 33 13.08 17.41 13.04
CA ARG A 33 13.37 16.35 12.06
C ARG A 33 13.86 16.95 10.75
N GLY A 34 14.03 16.09 9.75
CA GLY A 34 14.20 16.51 8.36
C GLY A 34 15.50 17.26 8.09
N SER A 35 15.44 18.13 7.09
CA SER A 35 16.63 18.82 6.58
C SER A 35 17.25 19.80 7.58
N TYR A 36 16.42 20.42 8.43
CA TYR A 36 16.89 21.32 9.48
C TYR A 36 17.62 20.58 10.60
N ALA A 37 17.13 19.41 11.04
CA ALA A 37 17.85 18.57 12.00
C ALA A 37 19.21 18.09 11.46
N ARG A 38 19.30 17.86 10.14
CA ARG A 38 20.55 17.47 9.46
C ARG A 38 21.51 18.63 9.19
N GLY A 39 21.09 19.88 9.37
CA GLY A 39 21.88 21.05 8.95
C GLY A 39 22.00 21.22 7.43
N ALA A 40 21.11 20.57 6.66
CA ALA A 40 21.12 20.55 5.19
C ALA A 40 19.90 21.27 4.58
N ALA A 41 19.22 22.12 5.36
CA ALA A 41 18.05 22.86 4.91
C ALA A 41 18.41 23.91 3.85
N THR A 42 17.49 24.08 2.90
CA THR A 42 17.56 25.04 1.80
C THR A 42 16.46 26.08 1.93
N PRO A 43 16.45 27.14 1.09
CA PRO A 43 15.35 28.08 1.02
C PRO A 43 13.98 27.47 0.66
N TYR A 44 13.92 26.21 0.21
CA TYR A 44 12.67 25.51 -0.15
C TYR A 44 12.31 24.40 0.86
N SER A 45 13.10 24.25 1.92
CA SER A 45 12.89 23.23 2.93
C SER A 45 11.77 23.64 3.90
N ASP A 46 10.88 22.70 4.16
CA ASP A 46 9.96 22.74 5.28
C ASP A 46 10.65 22.41 6.60
N VAL A 47 10.01 22.83 7.69
CA VAL A 47 10.40 22.51 9.06
C VAL A 47 9.57 21.33 9.52
N ASP A 48 10.19 20.18 9.70
CA ASP A 48 9.53 18.98 10.19
C ASP A 48 9.67 18.88 11.72
N ILE A 49 8.56 18.84 12.45
CA ILE A 49 8.56 18.68 13.91
C ILE A 49 7.68 17.50 14.33
N ASP A 50 8.22 16.59 15.14
CA ASP A 50 7.43 15.62 15.89
C ASP A 50 7.03 16.24 17.25
N VAL A 51 5.74 16.22 17.58
CA VAL A 51 5.23 16.57 18.90
C VAL A 51 4.73 15.30 19.55
N LEU A 52 5.37 14.91 20.65
CA LEU A 52 5.03 13.70 21.38
C LEU A 52 4.06 14.02 22.49
N VAL A 53 2.98 13.26 22.61
CA VAL A 53 1.95 13.42 23.65
C VAL A 53 1.81 12.15 24.50
N SER A 54 1.19 12.30 25.67
CA SER A 54 0.83 11.19 26.56
C SER A 54 -0.69 11.00 26.61
N GLY A 55 -1.16 9.84 27.11
CA GLY A 55 -2.59 9.64 27.41
C GLY A 55 -3.39 8.76 26.44
N GLY A 56 -2.73 7.87 25.71
CA GLY A 56 -3.38 6.89 24.82
C GLY A 56 -3.13 7.15 23.33
N PRO A 57 -3.64 6.30 22.43
CA PRO A 57 -3.39 6.43 21.00
C PRO A 57 -3.92 7.76 20.48
N TYR A 58 -3.04 8.58 19.92
CA TYR A 58 -3.38 9.90 19.42
C TYR A 58 -2.51 10.24 18.22
N ALA A 59 -3.13 10.79 17.17
CA ALA A 59 -2.41 11.33 16.04
C ALA A 59 -3.11 12.57 15.48
N ALA A 60 -2.33 13.62 15.20
CA ALA A 60 -2.79 14.81 14.48
C ALA A 60 -1.65 15.35 13.62
N TYR A 61 -2.00 15.98 12.50
CA TYR A 61 -1.02 16.47 11.51
C TYR A 61 -1.24 17.94 11.16
N PRO A 62 -1.14 18.87 12.13
CA PRO A 62 -1.26 20.28 11.82
C PRO A 62 -0.10 20.75 10.93
N ALA A 63 -0.42 21.67 10.03
CA ALA A 63 0.54 22.33 9.17
C ALA A 63 0.35 23.84 9.26
N PHE A 64 1.45 24.58 9.24
CA PHE A 64 1.43 26.03 9.34
C PHE A 64 2.26 26.64 8.20
N LEU A 65 1.79 27.78 7.69
CA LEU A 65 2.59 28.66 6.85
C LEU A 65 3.02 29.83 7.72
N VAL A 66 4.32 29.98 7.90
CA VAL A 66 4.91 30.95 8.84
C VAL A 66 5.67 32.01 8.07
N GLU A 67 5.32 33.27 8.26
CA GLU A 67 6.08 34.38 7.71
C GLU A 67 7.43 34.48 8.42
N THR A 68 8.52 34.46 7.64
CA THR A 68 9.90 34.59 8.11
C THR A 68 10.60 35.60 7.21
N GLY A 69 10.61 36.86 7.61
CA GLY A 69 11.02 37.95 6.72
C GLY A 69 10.01 38.15 5.58
N ASP A 70 10.49 38.12 4.34
CA ASP A 70 9.69 38.27 3.11
C ASP A 70 9.21 36.93 2.52
N ARG A 71 9.39 35.82 3.24
CA ARG A 71 9.08 34.47 2.75
C ARG A 71 8.13 33.72 3.68
N LEU A 72 7.34 32.83 3.09
CA LEU A 72 6.55 31.84 3.83
C LEU A 72 7.37 30.55 3.99
N THR A 73 7.44 30.07 5.22
CA THR A 73 8.05 28.80 5.60
C THR A 73 6.96 27.81 5.96
N HIS A 74 6.96 26.63 5.34
CA HIS A 74 6.06 25.55 5.72
C HIS A 74 6.60 24.84 6.98
N LEU A 75 5.78 24.79 8.02
CA LEU A 75 6.04 24.05 9.25
C LEU A 75 5.07 22.87 9.31
N SER A 76 5.59 21.66 9.12
CA SER A 76 4.84 20.41 9.23
C SER A 76 5.02 19.82 10.62
N VAL A 77 3.91 19.54 11.30
CA VAL A 77 3.93 19.01 12.66
C VAL A 77 3.21 17.66 12.68
N ALA A 78 3.92 16.62 13.12
CA ALA A 78 3.34 15.31 13.39
C ALA A 78 3.15 15.16 14.90
N VAL A 79 1.92 15.34 15.38
CA VAL A 79 1.56 15.07 16.77
C VAL A 79 1.24 13.59 16.91
N ARG A 80 1.89 12.88 17.82
CA ARG A 80 1.66 11.45 18.08
C ARG A 80 1.82 11.12 19.54
N ASP A 81 1.12 10.11 20.02
CA ASP A 81 1.46 9.52 21.31
C ASP A 81 2.84 8.84 21.26
N VAL A 82 3.51 8.77 22.41
CA VAL A 82 4.89 8.25 22.52
C VAL A 82 5.00 6.79 22.09
N GLU A 83 4.01 5.96 22.41
CA GLU A 83 4.04 4.52 22.11
C GLU A 83 3.96 4.28 20.59
N SER A 84 2.98 4.89 19.92
CA SER A 84 2.87 4.86 18.45
C SER A 84 4.10 5.44 17.77
N TRP A 85 4.72 6.47 18.35
CA TRP A 85 5.95 7.03 17.82
C TRP A 85 7.12 6.06 17.93
N LEU A 86 7.33 5.43 19.09
CA LEU A 86 8.37 4.40 19.30
C LEU A 86 8.17 3.20 18.38
N GLU A 87 6.94 2.68 18.25
CA GLU A 87 6.62 1.60 17.31
C GLU A 87 6.98 1.97 15.86
N ARG A 88 6.72 3.21 15.45
CA ARG A 88 7.06 3.68 14.11
C ARG A 88 8.57 3.73 13.88
N LEU A 89 9.37 4.04 14.90
CA LEU A 89 10.83 3.97 14.79
C LEU A 89 11.27 2.54 14.46
N ASP A 90 10.56 1.51 14.92
CA ASP A 90 10.90 0.12 14.62
C ASP A 90 10.48 -0.34 13.20
N ARG A 91 9.65 0.45 12.49
CA ARG A 91 9.14 0.10 11.16
C ARG A 91 10.02 0.62 10.03
N PRO A 92 10.19 -0.13 8.93
CA PRO A 92 10.92 0.33 7.75
C PRO A 92 10.35 1.62 7.14
N ALA A 93 11.23 2.43 6.54
CA ALA A 93 10.82 3.65 5.86
C ALA A 93 10.52 3.39 4.38
N GLU A 94 9.30 3.62 3.93
CA GLU A 94 8.88 3.38 2.52
C GLU A 94 9.70 4.17 1.47
N TRP A 95 10.29 5.28 1.87
CA TRP A 95 11.09 6.14 0.99
C TRP A 95 12.55 5.69 0.85
N SER A 96 12.97 4.68 1.63
CA SER A 96 14.38 4.28 1.76
C SER A 96 14.84 3.20 0.78
N PHE A 97 13.97 2.77 -0.15
CA PHE A 97 14.21 1.60 -1.01
C PHE A 97 14.44 0.31 -0.19
N GLY A 98 13.94 0.26 1.03
CA GLY A 98 14.13 -0.85 1.97
C GLY A 98 15.46 -0.84 2.73
N LEU A 99 16.29 0.20 2.54
CA LEU A 99 17.52 0.39 3.30
C LEU A 99 17.21 0.88 4.73
N PRO A 100 18.03 0.52 5.73
CA PRO A 100 17.84 1.03 7.08
C PRO A 100 18.05 2.54 7.15
N VAL A 101 17.26 3.21 7.98
CA VAL A 101 17.36 4.66 8.17
C VAL A 101 18.11 4.96 9.45
N VAL A 102 19.06 5.88 9.37
CA VAL A 102 19.63 6.58 10.53
C VAL A 102 19.64 8.06 10.17
N ALA A 103 18.69 8.80 10.71
CA ALA A 103 18.49 10.20 10.42
C ALA A 103 18.63 11.05 11.69
N PRO A 104 19.44 12.13 11.68
CA PRO A 104 19.52 13.06 12.80
C PRO A 104 18.15 13.55 13.26
N ALA A 105 17.96 13.61 14.57
CA ALA A 105 16.85 14.27 15.23
C ALA A 105 17.41 15.18 16.33
N ARG A 106 16.74 16.29 16.57
CA ARG A 106 17.16 17.24 17.61
C ARG A 106 16.00 17.45 18.57
N LEU A 107 16.17 17.01 19.81
CA LEU A 107 15.24 17.34 20.88
C LEU A 107 15.25 18.87 21.09
N LEU A 108 14.09 19.50 20.91
CA LEU A 108 13.89 20.92 21.21
C LEU A 108 13.39 21.10 22.64
N TRP A 109 12.51 20.20 23.10
CA TRP A 109 11.98 20.21 24.46
C TRP A 109 11.49 18.84 24.89
N ALA A 110 11.57 18.53 26.19
CA ALA A 110 10.94 17.37 26.79
C ALA A 110 10.40 17.71 28.20
N HIS A 111 9.28 17.10 28.56
CA HIS A 111 8.82 17.07 29.93
C HIS A 111 9.79 16.21 30.77
N GLY A 112 10.14 16.66 31.98
CA GLY A 112 11.19 16.04 32.79
C GLY A 112 11.00 14.54 33.03
N ALA A 113 9.76 14.12 33.32
CA ALA A 113 9.43 12.70 33.54
C ALA A 113 9.59 11.80 32.29
N TRP A 114 9.57 12.39 31.09
CA TRP A 114 9.63 11.68 29.81
C TRP A 114 10.97 11.80 29.10
N ARG A 115 11.88 12.65 29.60
CA ARG A 115 13.12 13.00 28.91
C ARG A 115 13.93 11.77 28.51
N SER A 116 14.12 10.79 29.39
CA SER A 116 14.86 9.56 29.07
C SER A 116 14.23 8.73 27.96
N SER A 117 12.92 8.84 27.74
CA SER A 117 12.19 8.09 26.70
C SER A 117 12.16 8.82 25.35
N VAL A 118 12.37 10.14 25.32
CA VAL A 118 12.20 10.97 24.11
C VAL A 118 13.45 11.71 23.67
N ASP A 119 14.52 11.72 24.50
CA ASP A 119 15.81 12.33 24.17
C ASP A 119 16.60 11.44 23.21
N VAL A 120 16.14 11.41 21.96
CA VAL A 120 16.82 10.72 20.85
C VAL A 120 17.59 11.72 20.00
N THR A 121 18.85 11.41 19.73
CA THR A 121 19.71 12.20 18.82
C THR A 121 19.58 11.75 17.37
N GLU A 122 19.07 10.55 17.15
CA GLU A 122 18.90 9.95 15.84
C GLU A 122 17.65 9.11 15.81
N ILE A 123 17.08 9.03 14.62
CA ILE A 123 15.91 8.22 14.34
C ILE A 123 16.39 7.06 13.51
N ARG A 124 16.28 5.90 14.12
CA ARG A 124 16.71 4.63 13.57
C ARG A 124 15.47 3.89 13.12
N GLN A 125 15.46 3.45 11.86
CA GLN A 125 14.43 2.56 11.34
C GLN A 125 15.06 1.33 10.72
N ARG A 126 14.47 0.17 11.00
CA ARG A 126 14.96 -1.11 10.51
C ARG A 126 14.87 -1.19 8.98
N PRO A 127 15.72 -2.00 8.32
CA PRO A 127 15.56 -2.24 6.89
C PRO A 127 14.24 -2.95 6.61
N ALA A 128 13.73 -2.83 5.39
CA ALA A 128 12.60 -3.64 4.95
C ALA A 128 13.02 -5.12 4.82
N GLU A 129 12.03 -5.99 4.94
CA GLU A 129 12.21 -7.40 4.59
C GLU A 129 12.57 -7.54 3.10
N PRO A 130 13.35 -8.57 2.71
CA PRO A 130 13.71 -8.78 1.31
C PRO A 130 12.48 -9.16 0.47
N ASP A 131 12.04 -8.21 -0.37
CA ASP A 131 10.82 -8.32 -1.16
C ASP A 131 11.00 -9.11 -2.48
N LEU A 132 11.47 -10.36 -2.40
CA LEU A 132 11.83 -11.17 -3.57
C LEU A 132 10.61 -11.60 -4.41
N GLU A 133 9.51 -11.96 -3.76
CA GLU A 133 8.29 -12.41 -4.44
C GLU A 133 7.69 -11.27 -5.27
N GLU A 134 7.48 -10.11 -4.66
CA GLU A 134 6.93 -8.94 -5.35
C GLU A 134 7.89 -8.40 -6.42
N LEU A 135 9.21 -8.51 -6.22
CA LEU A 135 10.19 -8.16 -7.25
C LEU A 135 9.99 -8.98 -8.52
N VAL A 136 9.78 -10.30 -8.37
CA VAL A 136 9.54 -11.22 -9.49
C VAL A 136 8.15 -11.02 -10.08
N ALA A 137 7.13 -10.81 -9.25
CA ALA A 137 5.77 -10.50 -9.70
C ALA A 137 5.73 -9.19 -10.52
N ALA A 138 6.47 -8.17 -10.10
CA ALA A 138 6.59 -6.90 -10.81
C ALA A 138 7.21 -7.07 -12.19
N LEU A 139 8.19 -7.98 -12.37
CA LEU A 139 8.72 -8.29 -13.70
C LEU A 139 7.65 -8.87 -14.62
N GLY A 140 6.80 -9.75 -14.10
CA GLY A 140 5.66 -10.29 -14.85
C GLY A 140 4.70 -9.19 -15.33
N LYS A 141 4.42 -8.20 -14.46
CA LYS A 141 3.61 -7.02 -14.81
C LYS A 141 4.28 -6.16 -15.89
N VAL A 142 5.60 -5.94 -15.80
CA VAL A 142 6.36 -5.23 -16.85
C VAL A 142 6.27 -5.98 -18.18
N GLY A 143 6.49 -7.30 -18.17
CA GLY A 143 6.43 -8.12 -19.37
C GLY A 143 5.05 -8.13 -20.03
N GLY A 144 3.99 -8.31 -19.24
CA GLY A 144 2.61 -8.25 -19.71
C GLY A 144 2.24 -6.90 -20.34
N ALA A 145 2.58 -5.80 -19.67
CA ALA A 145 2.32 -4.45 -20.17
C ALA A 145 3.14 -4.11 -21.43
N CYS A 146 4.39 -4.58 -21.51
CA CYS A 146 5.21 -4.43 -22.71
C CYS A 146 4.64 -5.22 -23.90
N ALA A 147 4.13 -6.43 -23.66
CA ALA A 147 3.52 -7.26 -24.70
C ALA A 147 2.21 -6.68 -25.25
N SER A 148 1.41 -6.03 -24.40
CA SER A 148 0.17 -5.35 -24.80
C SER A 148 0.39 -3.93 -25.35
N GLY A 149 1.61 -3.40 -25.29
CA GLY A 149 1.92 -2.01 -25.68
C GLY A 149 1.41 -0.96 -24.68
N ALA A 150 1.02 -1.36 -23.47
CA ALA A 150 0.54 -0.47 -22.42
C ALA A 150 1.71 0.31 -21.77
N GLU A 151 2.13 1.40 -22.42
CA GLU A 151 3.37 2.09 -22.08
C GLU A 151 3.43 2.61 -20.63
N TYR A 152 2.37 3.26 -20.16
CA TYR A 152 2.35 3.82 -18.81
C TYR A 152 2.33 2.74 -17.73
N GLU A 153 1.63 1.64 -17.97
CA GLU A 153 1.58 0.50 -17.05
C GLU A 153 2.96 -0.17 -16.94
N ALA A 154 3.65 -0.35 -18.07
CA ALA A 154 5.00 -0.91 -18.10
C ALA A 154 5.98 -0.04 -17.32
N ARG A 155 5.90 1.29 -17.47
CA ARG A 155 6.75 2.24 -16.74
C ARG A 155 6.44 2.26 -15.25
N LEU A 156 5.17 2.22 -14.85
CA LEU A 156 4.77 2.18 -13.45
C LEU A 156 5.27 0.90 -12.77
N ALA A 157 5.04 -0.25 -13.40
CA ALA A 157 5.52 -1.54 -12.90
C ALA A 157 7.06 -1.61 -12.84
N ALA A 158 7.76 -1.03 -13.81
CA ALA A 158 9.22 -0.99 -13.81
C ALA A 158 9.77 -0.12 -12.67
N ALA A 159 9.12 1.01 -12.36
CA ALA A 159 9.53 1.86 -11.24
C ALA A 159 9.32 1.17 -9.90
N GLU A 160 8.21 0.46 -9.75
CA GLU A 160 7.91 -0.39 -8.60
C GLU A 160 8.92 -1.52 -8.41
N LEU A 161 9.30 -2.20 -9.50
CA LEU A 161 10.34 -3.23 -9.53
C LEU A 161 11.68 -2.68 -9.06
N ALA A 162 12.14 -1.58 -9.66
CA ALA A 162 13.43 -0.98 -9.32
C ALA A 162 13.49 -0.52 -7.85
N ARG A 163 12.38 -0.06 -7.28
CA ARG A 163 12.31 0.33 -5.86
C ARG A 163 12.50 -0.83 -4.88
N ARG A 164 12.28 -2.07 -5.32
CA ARG A 164 12.40 -3.30 -4.51
C ARG A 164 13.76 -3.97 -4.63
N CYS A 165 14.52 -3.71 -5.69
CA CYS A 165 15.85 -4.33 -5.86
C CYS A 165 16.75 -4.17 -4.61
N PRO A 166 16.86 -2.97 -3.99
CA PRO A 166 17.78 -2.79 -2.86
C PRO A 166 17.40 -3.57 -1.60
N SER A 167 16.11 -3.81 -1.33
CA SER A 167 15.69 -4.61 -0.17
C SER A 167 16.12 -6.08 -0.28
N VAL A 168 16.25 -6.61 -1.50
CA VAL A 168 16.76 -7.97 -1.74
C VAL A 168 18.29 -7.97 -1.75
N LEU A 169 18.89 -7.05 -2.51
CA LEU A 169 20.35 -6.96 -2.65
C LEU A 169 21.07 -6.63 -1.35
N ARG A 170 20.40 -6.07 -0.34
CA ARG A 170 21.00 -5.83 0.99
C ARG A 170 21.58 -7.09 1.63
N LEU A 171 21.07 -8.29 1.30
CA LEU A 171 21.59 -9.56 1.81
C LEU A 171 23.04 -9.79 1.36
N ALA A 172 23.36 -9.37 0.14
CA ALA A 172 24.68 -9.49 -0.47
C ALA A 172 25.59 -8.27 -0.25
N ASN A 173 25.12 -7.25 0.46
CA ASN A 173 25.81 -5.97 0.61
C ASN A 173 26.07 -5.63 2.08
N PRO A 174 27.14 -4.87 2.38
CA PRO A 174 27.31 -4.30 3.70
C PRO A 174 26.10 -3.40 4.04
N THR A 175 25.75 -3.33 5.32
CA THR A 175 24.66 -2.47 5.77
C THR A 175 24.98 -1.00 5.51
N VAL A 176 24.20 -0.36 4.63
CA VAL A 176 24.27 1.07 4.35
C VAL A 176 23.06 1.75 4.96
N THR A 177 23.28 2.71 5.86
CA THR A 177 22.21 3.49 6.48
C THR A 177 21.99 4.81 5.75
N VAL A 178 20.74 5.23 5.61
CA VAL A 178 20.37 6.44 4.85
C VAL A 178 19.67 7.47 5.74
N ALA A 179 19.91 8.76 5.51
CA ALA A 179 19.37 9.83 6.35
C ALA A 179 18.31 10.71 5.63
N SER A 180 18.17 10.55 4.31
CA SER A 180 17.24 11.30 3.47
C SER A 180 16.86 10.53 2.20
N ARG A 181 15.81 10.97 1.50
CA ARG A 181 15.38 10.40 0.21
C ARG A 181 16.48 10.46 -0.86
N ARG A 182 17.26 11.55 -0.86
CA ARG A 182 18.38 11.72 -1.79
C ARG A 182 19.48 10.72 -1.50
N ASP A 183 19.85 10.57 -0.23
CA ASP A 183 20.87 9.60 0.19
C ASP A 183 20.41 8.17 -0.08
N ALA A 184 19.12 7.89 0.12
CA ALA A 184 18.52 6.60 -0.19
C ALA A 184 18.58 6.26 -1.68
N LEU A 185 18.22 7.20 -2.55
CA LEU A 185 18.36 7.01 -4.00
C LEU A 185 19.83 6.81 -4.40
N ALA A 186 20.75 7.61 -3.85
CA ALA A 186 22.17 7.46 -4.15
C ALA A 186 22.71 6.09 -3.70
N ALA A 187 22.43 5.68 -2.46
CA ALA A 187 22.83 4.38 -1.93
C ALA A 187 22.20 3.22 -2.71
N ALA A 188 20.93 3.34 -3.09
CA ALA A 188 20.24 2.34 -3.90
C ALA A 188 20.83 2.20 -5.30
N LEU A 189 21.38 3.26 -5.90
CA LEU A 189 21.99 3.22 -7.23
C LEU A 189 23.44 2.68 -7.23
N ASP A 190 24.10 2.74 -6.08
CA ASP A 190 25.55 2.50 -5.92
C ASP A 190 25.88 1.34 -4.95
N LEU A 191 25.02 0.32 -4.89
CA LEU A 191 25.29 -0.89 -4.11
C LEU A 191 26.59 -1.57 -4.59
N PRO A 192 27.55 -1.88 -3.69
CA PRO A 192 28.83 -2.48 -4.06
C PRO A 192 28.73 -3.83 -4.79
N VAL A 193 27.76 -4.65 -4.39
CA VAL A 193 27.47 -5.96 -5.00
C VAL A 193 26.13 -5.85 -5.70
N ALA A 194 26.17 -5.73 -7.02
CA ALA A 194 24.99 -5.50 -7.83
C ALA A 194 25.12 -6.17 -9.21
N PRO A 195 24.00 -6.39 -9.94
CA PRO A 195 24.02 -6.88 -11.31
C PRO A 195 24.88 -6.06 -12.26
N GLU A 196 25.31 -6.66 -13.38
CA GLU A 196 25.95 -5.90 -14.45
C GLU A 196 24.99 -4.81 -14.96
N ARG A 197 25.52 -3.60 -15.21
CA ARG A 197 24.73 -2.42 -15.63
C ARG A 197 23.63 -2.00 -14.65
N TYR A 198 23.71 -2.43 -13.39
CA TYR A 198 22.68 -2.16 -12.38
C TYR A 198 22.24 -0.70 -12.29
N ARG A 199 23.19 0.24 -12.15
CA ARG A 199 22.87 1.67 -12.05
C ARG A 199 22.07 2.18 -13.25
N ASP A 200 22.49 1.77 -14.44
CA ASP A 200 21.85 2.14 -15.69
C ASP A 200 20.42 1.59 -15.75
N ASP A 201 20.25 0.31 -15.44
CA ASP A 201 18.96 -0.34 -15.51
C ASP A 201 18.01 0.20 -14.43
N MET A 202 18.52 0.50 -13.23
CA MET A 202 17.77 1.21 -12.18
C MET A 202 17.28 2.58 -12.66
N LEU A 203 18.14 3.39 -13.28
CA LEU A 203 17.75 4.71 -13.80
C LEU A 203 16.68 4.61 -14.88
N SER A 204 16.77 3.60 -15.75
CA SER A 204 15.79 3.31 -16.79
C SER A 204 14.44 2.93 -16.17
N CYS A 205 14.44 1.94 -15.27
CA CYS A 205 13.24 1.42 -14.65
C CYS A 205 12.57 2.43 -13.70
N LEU A 206 13.33 3.24 -12.97
CA LEU A 206 12.79 4.35 -12.16
C LEU A 206 12.22 5.50 -12.99
N GLY A 207 12.37 5.48 -14.33
CA GLY A 207 11.94 6.55 -15.22
C GLY A 207 12.80 7.81 -15.13
N LEU A 208 13.95 7.75 -14.46
CA LEU A 208 14.91 8.85 -14.34
C LEU A 208 15.77 9.00 -15.61
N ARG A 209 15.78 7.96 -16.45
CA ARG A 209 16.30 8.00 -17.82
C ARG A 209 15.23 7.44 -18.76
N PRO A 210 14.70 8.23 -19.71
CA PRO A 210 13.74 7.73 -20.68
C PRO A 210 14.34 6.61 -21.55
N ASP A 211 13.57 5.54 -21.73
CA ASP A 211 13.90 4.41 -22.60
C ASP A 211 12.67 3.94 -23.38
N THR A 212 12.89 3.22 -24.48
CA THR A 212 11.83 2.55 -25.23
C THR A 212 11.31 1.33 -24.48
N LEU A 213 10.07 0.89 -24.73
CA LEU A 213 9.50 -0.28 -24.05
C LEU A 213 10.36 -1.55 -24.17
N PRO A 214 10.93 -1.91 -25.33
CA PRO A 214 11.81 -3.08 -25.42
C PRO A 214 13.08 -2.94 -24.55
N ARG A 215 13.65 -1.73 -24.46
CA ARG A 215 14.83 -1.47 -23.63
C ARG A 215 14.49 -1.50 -22.14
N LEU A 216 13.35 -0.93 -21.76
CA LEU A 216 12.81 -0.96 -20.40
C LEU A 216 12.56 -2.40 -19.94
N HIS A 217 11.92 -3.22 -20.76
CA HIS A 217 11.69 -4.64 -20.47
C HIS A 217 13.01 -5.40 -20.28
N SER A 218 13.98 -5.16 -21.17
CA SER A 218 15.31 -5.77 -21.08
C SER A 218 16.07 -5.33 -19.82
N ALA A 219 15.95 -4.06 -19.42
CA ALA A 219 16.55 -3.53 -18.19
C ALA A 219 15.91 -4.15 -16.95
N ALA A 220 14.58 -4.21 -16.89
CA ALA A 220 13.83 -4.84 -15.81
C ALA A 220 14.23 -6.31 -15.61
N HIS A 221 14.35 -7.06 -16.71
CA HIS A 221 14.80 -8.46 -16.64
C HIS A 221 16.23 -8.59 -16.13
N ARG A 222 17.18 -7.81 -16.64
CA ARG A 222 18.57 -7.83 -16.14
C ARG A 222 18.66 -7.53 -14.65
N LEU A 223 17.88 -6.55 -14.16
CA LEU A 223 17.81 -6.24 -12.73
C LEU A 223 17.33 -7.44 -11.92
N VAL A 224 16.21 -8.06 -12.30
CA VAL A 224 15.62 -9.16 -11.52
C VAL A 224 16.47 -10.42 -11.63
N ALA A 225 16.90 -10.81 -12.84
CA ALA A 225 17.74 -11.98 -13.04
C ALA A 225 19.06 -11.87 -12.28
N GLY A 226 19.73 -10.73 -12.35
CA GLY A 226 20.95 -10.48 -11.58
C GLY A 226 20.71 -10.46 -10.07
N THR A 227 19.59 -9.87 -9.61
CA THR A 227 19.23 -9.84 -8.19
C THR A 227 18.93 -11.23 -7.65
N VAL A 228 18.17 -12.05 -8.39
CA VAL A 228 17.90 -13.46 -8.07
C VAL A 228 19.19 -14.25 -7.98
N ALA A 229 20.10 -14.08 -8.93
CA ALA A 229 21.39 -14.76 -8.92
C ALA A 229 22.23 -14.40 -7.68
N LEU A 230 22.28 -13.12 -7.30
CA LEU A 230 22.99 -12.63 -6.12
C LEU A 230 22.32 -13.01 -4.79
N ALA A 231 20.99 -13.16 -4.78
CA ALA A 231 20.24 -13.57 -3.59
C ALA A 231 20.33 -15.09 -3.32
N ARG A 232 20.66 -15.91 -4.33
CA ARG A 232 20.66 -17.38 -4.21
C ARG A 232 21.44 -17.94 -3.00
N PRO A 233 22.66 -17.47 -2.69
CA PRO A 233 23.40 -17.96 -1.52
C PRO A 233 22.65 -17.75 -0.18
N TYR A 234 21.68 -16.84 -0.15
CA TYR A 234 20.89 -16.45 1.02
C TYR A 234 19.50 -17.09 1.05
N ALA A 235 19.26 -18.14 0.24
CA ALA A 235 17.96 -18.81 0.18
C ALA A 235 17.46 -19.33 1.55
N GLU A 236 18.35 -19.78 2.42
CA GLU A 236 17.99 -20.23 3.77
C GLU A 236 17.53 -19.06 4.67
N GLU A 237 18.22 -17.92 4.61
CA GLU A 237 17.82 -16.71 5.33
C GLU A 237 16.47 -16.18 4.81
N LEU A 238 16.28 -16.24 3.48
CA LEU A 238 15.04 -15.82 2.83
C LEU A 238 13.84 -16.71 3.17
N ALA A 239 14.03 -17.99 3.53
CA ALA A 239 12.94 -18.92 3.76
C ALA A 239 11.96 -18.46 4.87
N GLY A 240 12.45 -17.74 5.88
CA GLY A 240 11.62 -17.17 6.94
C GLY A 240 10.76 -15.98 6.51
N VAL A 241 11.11 -15.33 5.39
CA VAL A 241 10.43 -14.15 4.84
C VAL A 241 9.53 -14.53 3.67
N VAL A 242 10.08 -15.24 2.68
CA VAL A 242 9.41 -15.52 1.41
C VAL A 242 8.75 -16.90 1.37
N GLY A 243 8.90 -17.67 2.45
CA GLY A 243 8.40 -19.03 2.57
C GLY A 243 9.35 -20.09 1.99
N PRO A 244 9.16 -21.36 2.40
CA PRO A 244 10.08 -22.46 2.07
C PRO A 244 10.11 -22.80 0.58
N ASP A 245 8.98 -22.67 -0.12
CA ASP A 245 8.86 -23.09 -1.53
C ASP A 245 9.62 -22.14 -2.46
N LEU A 246 9.47 -20.83 -2.27
CA LEU A 246 10.19 -19.84 -3.08
C LEU A 246 11.69 -19.85 -2.77
N ALA A 247 12.07 -20.04 -1.50
CA ALA A 247 13.46 -20.27 -1.12
C ALA A 247 14.05 -21.54 -1.78
N ALA A 248 13.30 -22.64 -1.83
CA ALA A 248 13.72 -23.85 -2.53
C ALA A 248 13.85 -23.61 -4.04
N ALA A 249 12.89 -22.91 -4.66
CA ALA A 249 12.92 -22.56 -6.07
C ALA A 249 14.10 -21.64 -6.44
N LEU A 250 14.47 -20.73 -5.53
CA LEU A 250 15.68 -19.93 -5.63
C LEU A 250 16.93 -20.83 -5.58
N ARG A 251 17.01 -21.77 -4.63
CA ARG A 251 18.18 -22.65 -4.46
C ARG A 251 18.38 -23.60 -5.65
N ASP A 252 17.29 -24.20 -6.16
CA ASP A 252 17.32 -25.23 -7.19
C ASP A 252 17.28 -24.70 -8.64
N GLY A 253 17.22 -23.38 -8.81
CA GLY A 253 17.24 -22.72 -10.12
C GLY A 253 15.90 -22.71 -10.86
N ARG A 254 14.80 -23.16 -10.24
CA ARG A 254 13.45 -22.95 -10.80
C ARG A 254 13.11 -21.48 -10.95
N LEU A 255 13.52 -20.64 -9.99
CA LEU A 255 13.22 -19.21 -10.03
C LEU A 255 13.89 -18.51 -11.22
N ASP A 256 15.15 -18.85 -11.54
CA ASP A 256 15.84 -18.33 -12.72
C ASP A 256 15.12 -18.67 -14.01
N ARG A 257 14.73 -19.94 -14.15
CA ARG A 257 13.99 -20.40 -15.33
C ARG A 257 12.66 -19.66 -15.47
N TYR A 258 11.98 -19.38 -14.35
CA TYR A 258 10.75 -18.60 -14.36
C TYR A 258 11.00 -17.15 -14.77
N VAL A 259 12.01 -16.49 -14.20
CA VAL A 259 12.39 -15.11 -14.57
C VAL A 259 12.76 -15.01 -16.05
N ASP A 260 13.52 -15.97 -16.57
CA ASP A 260 13.89 -16.04 -17.99
C ASP A 260 12.70 -16.35 -18.91
N GLN A 261 11.65 -16.98 -18.39
CA GLN A 261 10.42 -17.22 -19.15
C GLN A 261 9.64 -15.91 -19.38
N LEU A 262 9.67 -14.97 -18.43
CA LEU A 262 8.89 -13.72 -18.49
C LEU A 262 9.31 -12.77 -19.61
N VAL A 263 10.51 -12.95 -20.17
CA VAL A 263 11.01 -12.17 -21.32
C VAL A 263 10.92 -12.89 -22.65
N ARG A 264 10.54 -14.18 -22.66
CA ARG A 264 10.42 -14.92 -23.91
C ARG A 264 9.10 -14.57 -24.59
N PRO A 265 9.08 -14.39 -25.92
CA PRO A 265 7.83 -14.32 -26.65
C PRO A 265 7.05 -15.63 -26.42
N ASP A 266 5.73 -15.50 -26.22
CA ASP A 266 4.83 -16.63 -25.98
C ASP A 266 4.97 -17.67 -27.11
N PRO A 267 5.41 -18.91 -26.83
CA PRO A 267 5.57 -19.95 -27.83
C PRO A 267 4.24 -20.43 -28.43
N THR A 268 3.11 -20.12 -27.80
CA THR A 268 1.78 -20.58 -28.24
C THR A 268 1.06 -19.61 -29.18
N GLY A 269 1.59 -18.40 -29.40
CA GLY A 269 1.05 -17.47 -30.39
C GLY A 269 -0.45 -17.23 -30.22
N THR A 270 -0.96 -17.23 -28.99
CA THR A 270 -2.38 -16.94 -28.75
C THR A 270 -2.61 -15.50 -29.21
N PRO A 271 -3.44 -15.24 -30.25
CA PRO A 271 -3.64 -13.89 -30.71
C PRO A 271 -4.23 -13.08 -29.58
N THR A 272 -3.61 -11.95 -29.25
CA THR A 272 -4.29 -10.86 -28.54
C THR A 272 -5.63 -10.65 -29.26
N PRO A 273 -6.78 -10.65 -28.56
CA PRO A 273 -8.04 -10.30 -29.22
C PRO A 273 -7.83 -8.93 -29.89
N PRO A 274 -8.28 -8.74 -31.14
CA PRO A 274 -8.05 -7.48 -31.82
C PRO A 274 -8.60 -6.37 -30.93
N GLY A 275 -7.69 -5.48 -30.48
CA GLY A 275 -8.10 -4.15 -30.09
C GLY A 275 -8.93 -3.62 -31.24
N THR A 276 -10.02 -2.93 -30.91
CA THR A 276 -10.89 -2.31 -31.89
C THR A 276 -10.08 -1.36 -32.75
N ASP A 277 -9.57 -1.88 -33.88
CA ASP A 277 -8.96 -1.08 -34.92
C ASP A 277 -10.05 -0.16 -35.45
N GLY A 278 -9.88 1.12 -35.18
CA GLY A 278 -10.53 2.17 -35.94
C GLY A 278 -10.06 2.06 -37.38
N THR A 279 -10.88 1.46 -38.24
CA THR A 279 -10.67 1.55 -39.68
C THR A 279 -10.91 3.01 -40.11
N PRO A 280 -9.99 3.62 -40.89
CA PRO A 280 -10.16 4.96 -41.42
C PRO A 280 -11.16 4.94 -42.57
N GLY A 281 -12.40 5.36 -42.29
CA GLY A 281 -13.46 5.52 -43.28
C GLY A 281 -13.38 6.85 -44.02
N GLY A 282 -12.88 6.80 -45.25
CA GLY A 282 -13.38 7.53 -46.42
C GLY A 282 -13.67 9.03 -46.29
N VAL A 283 -12.78 9.83 -46.83
CA VAL A 283 -13.04 11.23 -47.19
C VAL A 283 -14.07 11.27 -48.33
N ALA A 284 -15.30 11.68 -48.03
CA ALA A 284 -16.27 12.07 -49.05
C ALA A 284 -16.62 13.55 -48.86
N ARG A 285 -16.13 14.39 -49.80
CA ARG A 285 -16.58 15.77 -49.99
C ARG A 285 -18.05 15.75 -50.39
N ALA A 286 -18.89 16.47 -49.64
CA ALA A 286 -20.11 17.05 -50.16
C ALA A 286 -20.22 18.50 -49.68
N THR A 287 -20.33 19.38 -50.67
CA THR A 287 -20.49 20.82 -50.64
C THR A 287 -21.86 21.24 -50.12
N SER A 288 -21.96 22.29 -49.29
CA SER A 288 -22.65 23.57 -49.61
C SER A 288 -23.15 24.33 -48.36
N ALA A 289 -22.74 25.60 -48.29
CA ALA A 289 -23.49 26.80 -47.91
C ALA A 289 -24.22 26.92 -46.54
N GLY A 290 -23.83 27.97 -45.80
CA GLY A 290 -24.81 28.93 -45.26
C GLY A 290 -24.95 29.05 -43.74
N GLY A 291 -24.32 30.09 -43.16
CA GLY A 291 -25.03 31.05 -42.30
C GLY A 291 -25.33 30.72 -40.83
N SER A 292 -24.60 31.42 -39.95
CA SER A 292 -25.05 32.08 -38.69
C SER A 292 -25.49 31.25 -37.47
N GLY A 293 -24.87 31.56 -36.32
CA GLY A 293 -25.55 31.60 -35.02
C GLY A 293 -25.00 30.70 -33.90
N ASP A 294 -24.15 31.28 -33.06
CA ASP A 294 -24.17 31.28 -31.58
C ASP A 294 -24.05 29.99 -30.73
N GLY A 295 -23.25 30.10 -29.65
CA GLY A 295 -23.33 29.30 -28.40
C GLY A 295 -22.77 27.87 -28.40
N SER A 296 -21.51 27.68 -28.01
CA SER A 296 -20.97 26.35 -27.68
C SER A 296 -21.27 25.97 -26.22
N THR A 297 -22.26 25.09 -26.05
CA THR A 297 -22.50 24.30 -24.82
C THR A 297 -22.07 22.86 -25.06
N VAL A 298 -21.23 22.32 -24.18
CA VAL A 298 -20.78 20.91 -24.19
C VAL A 298 -21.95 19.97 -23.83
N PRO A 299 -22.22 18.87 -24.57
CA PRO A 299 -23.26 17.91 -24.21
C PRO A 299 -22.76 16.82 -23.25
N ALA A 300 -23.61 16.43 -22.29
CA ALA A 300 -23.42 15.31 -21.38
C ALA A 300 -23.52 13.93 -22.08
N PRO A 301 -22.83 12.88 -21.59
CA PRO A 301 -22.85 11.56 -22.20
C PRO A 301 -24.15 10.78 -21.89
N ARG A 302 -24.67 10.09 -22.91
CA ARG A 302 -25.85 9.21 -22.86
C ARG A 302 -25.57 7.89 -22.13
N ALA A 303 -26.57 7.43 -21.38
CA ALA A 303 -26.63 6.14 -20.71
C ALA A 303 -26.59 4.95 -21.70
N LYS A 304 -25.80 3.92 -21.38
CA LYS A 304 -25.79 2.63 -22.11
C LYS A 304 -26.83 1.69 -21.50
N GLN A 305 -27.68 1.13 -22.37
CA GLN A 305 -28.65 0.08 -22.05
C GLN A 305 -27.92 -1.26 -21.88
N SER A 306 -28.15 -1.94 -20.76
CA SER A 306 -27.72 -3.32 -20.53
C SER A 306 -28.83 -4.29 -20.95
N GLY A 307 -28.53 -5.19 -21.89
CA GLY A 307 -29.39 -6.31 -22.25
C GLY A 307 -29.18 -7.49 -21.30
N THR A 308 -30.28 -8.05 -20.80
CA THR A 308 -30.31 -9.20 -19.88
C THR A 308 -30.33 -10.52 -20.67
N MET A 309 -29.49 -11.49 -20.28
CA MET A 309 -29.62 -12.90 -20.67
C MET A 309 -30.27 -13.68 -19.51
N PRO A 310 -31.24 -14.58 -19.77
CA PRO A 310 -31.95 -15.31 -18.70
C PRO A 310 -31.14 -16.50 -18.19
N VAL A 311 -31.16 -16.70 -16.87
CA VAL A 311 -30.58 -17.84 -16.15
C VAL A 311 -31.70 -18.88 -15.93
N PRO A 312 -31.48 -20.20 -16.10
CA PRO A 312 -32.53 -21.19 -15.89
C PRO A 312 -32.86 -21.38 -14.41
N ASP A 313 -34.15 -21.61 -14.16
CA ASP A 313 -34.78 -21.82 -12.87
C ASP A 313 -34.38 -23.18 -12.25
N LEU A 314 -33.96 -23.17 -10.98
CA LEU A 314 -33.72 -24.37 -10.18
C LEU A 314 -34.62 -24.31 -8.94
N SER A 315 -35.69 -25.10 -8.97
CA SER A 315 -36.56 -25.40 -7.84
C SER A 315 -35.82 -26.15 -6.72
N PRO A 316 -36.28 -26.07 -5.45
CA PRO A 316 -35.49 -26.44 -4.28
C PRO A 316 -35.50 -27.96 -4.03
N ALA A 317 -34.30 -28.54 -3.89
CA ALA A 317 -34.13 -29.91 -3.43
C ALA A 317 -33.88 -29.95 -1.91
N THR A 318 -34.71 -30.78 -1.27
CA THR A 318 -34.65 -31.42 0.06
C THR A 318 -33.37 -31.27 0.90
N ALA A 319 -33.58 -31.00 2.19
CA ALA A 319 -32.56 -30.89 3.24
C ALA A 319 -31.60 -32.10 3.30
N PRO A 320 -30.27 -31.89 3.44
CA PRO A 320 -29.34 -32.96 3.74
C PRO A 320 -29.01 -33.03 5.24
N GLY A 321 -28.71 -34.25 5.69
CA GLY A 321 -28.30 -34.60 7.06
C GLY A 321 -26.90 -34.09 7.47
N PRO A 322 -26.29 -34.67 8.53
CA PRO A 322 -25.24 -34.02 9.29
C PRO A 322 -24.01 -33.71 8.45
N ALA A 323 -23.49 -32.50 8.66
CA ALA A 323 -22.44 -31.86 7.89
C ALA A 323 -21.17 -32.72 7.76
N ARG A 324 -20.82 -33.07 6.52
CA ARG A 324 -19.45 -33.46 6.18
C ARG A 324 -18.66 -32.19 5.93
N GLY A 325 -17.62 -31.96 6.73
CA GLY A 325 -16.72 -30.82 6.56
C GLY A 325 -16.12 -30.79 5.16
N GLY A 326 -16.10 -29.61 4.56
CA GLY A 326 -15.36 -29.35 3.32
C GLY A 326 -13.87 -29.71 3.44
N PRO A 327 -13.12 -29.72 2.33
CA PRO A 327 -11.72 -30.09 2.34
C PRO A 327 -10.95 -29.27 3.37
N ALA A 328 -10.25 -29.95 4.29
CA ALA A 328 -9.41 -29.31 5.29
C ALA A 328 -8.34 -28.48 4.58
N ARG A 329 -8.47 -27.15 4.65
CA ARG A 329 -7.43 -26.21 4.25
C ARG A 329 -6.48 -26.07 5.44
N PRO A 330 -5.17 -26.35 5.30
CA PRO A 330 -4.24 -26.22 6.41
C PRO A 330 -4.22 -24.76 6.90
N SER A 331 -4.32 -24.58 8.21
CA SER A 331 -4.30 -23.27 8.86
C SER A 331 -3.55 -23.35 10.18
N ALA A 332 -2.87 -22.27 10.54
CA ALA A 332 -2.22 -22.09 11.84
C ALA A 332 -3.11 -21.30 12.84
N LEU A 333 -4.42 -21.24 12.61
CA LEU A 333 -5.36 -20.65 13.57
C LEU A 333 -5.26 -21.36 14.92
N ASP A 334 -5.23 -20.59 16.01
CA ASP A 334 -5.24 -21.12 17.37
C ASP A 334 -6.42 -22.13 17.53
N PRO A 335 -6.16 -23.39 17.91
CA PRO A 335 -7.19 -24.40 18.11
C PRO A 335 -8.31 -23.95 19.07
N ALA A 336 -8.01 -23.13 20.08
CA ALA A 336 -9.00 -22.59 21.00
C ALA A 336 -9.95 -21.57 20.35
N ILE A 337 -9.49 -20.86 19.30
CA ILE A 337 -10.34 -20.01 18.46
C ILE A 337 -11.09 -20.87 17.44
N ALA A 338 -10.38 -21.78 16.77
CA ALA A 338 -10.94 -22.62 15.71
C ALA A 338 -12.13 -23.48 16.18
N THR A 339 -12.08 -23.99 17.41
CA THR A 339 -13.17 -24.80 18.01
C THR A 339 -14.43 -24.00 18.32
N ARG A 340 -14.33 -22.67 18.42
CA ARG A 340 -15.47 -21.78 18.67
C ARG A 340 -16.19 -21.35 17.40
N LEU A 341 -15.57 -21.52 16.23
CA LEU A 341 -16.14 -21.13 14.94
C LEU A 341 -17.15 -22.17 14.43
N ARG A 342 -18.36 -21.72 14.12
CA ARG A 342 -19.39 -22.53 13.48
C ARG A 342 -19.39 -22.22 11.99
N ARG A 343 -18.66 -23.04 11.23
CA ARG A 343 -18.52 -22.86 9.78
C ARG A 343 -19.74 -23.43 9.05
N ASN A 344 -20.08 -22.82 7.93
CA ASN A 344 -21.05 -23.37 6.99
C ASN A 344 -20.49 -24.64 6.28
N PRO A 345 -21.29 -25.33 5.45
CA PRO A 345 -20.84 -26.55 4.74
C PRO A 345 -19.60 -26.35 3.84
N ASP A 346 -19.33 -25.12 3.38
CA ASP A 346 -18.15 -24.78 2.59
C ASP A 346 -16.89 -24.54 3.46
N GLY A 347 -17.00 -24.68 4.78
CA GLY A 347 -15.94 -24.43 5.74
C GLY A 347 -15.68 -22.93 5.98
N LEU A 348 -16.69 -22.08 5.79
CA LEU A 348 -16.57 -20.62 5.89
C LEU A 348 -17.41 -20.05 7.05
N VAL A 349 -16.93 -18.95 7.64
CA VAL A 349 -17.62 -18.09 8.60
C VAL A 349 -17.89 -16.73 7.96
N THR A 350 -19.02 -16.10 8.29
CA THR A 350 -19.36 -14.77 7.78
C THR A 350 -18.49 -13.72 8.48
N ALA A 351 -17.97 -12.74 7.75
CA ALA A 351 -17.27 -11.59 8.32
C ALA A 351 -18.05 -10.30 8.00
N VAL A 352 -18.67 -9.71 9.01
CA VAL A 352 -19.28 -8.38 8.96
C VAL A 352 -18.20 -7.36 9.30
N VAL A 353 -17.92 -6.46 8.37
CA VAL A 353 -16.84 -5.49 8.50
C VAL A 353 -17.43 -4.13 8.81
N ARG A 354 -16.94 -3.48 9.87
CA ARG A 354 -17.38 -2.13 10.25
C ARG A 354 -16.22 -1.16 10.38
N ALA A 355 -16.47 0.11 10.12
CA ALA A 355 -15.55 1.19 10.45
C ALA A 355 -15.37 1.28 11.96
N HIS A 356 -14.12 1.40 12.41
CA HIS A 356 -13.79 1.41 13.84
C HIS A 356 -14.25 2.69 14.56
N ASP A 357 -14.17 3.83 13.87
CA ASP A 357 -14.49 5.16 14.39
C ASP A 357 -15.99 5.48 14.36
N THR A 358 -16.67 5.20 13.24
CA THR A 358 -18.10 5.53 13.09
C THR A 358 -19.03 4.40 13.49
N GLY A 359 -18.54 3.15 13.45
CA GLY A 359 -19.37 1.96 13.61
C GLY A 359 -20.16 1.57 12.36
N ASP A 360 -20.03 2.30 11.25
CA ASP A 360 -20.73 2.00 10.00
C ASP A 360 -20.37 0.61 9.48
N VAL A 361 -21.38 -0.16 9.05
CA VAL A 361 -21.13 -1.42 8.36
C VAL A 361 -20.64 -1.12 6.94
N LEU A 362 -19.45 -1.61 6.62
CA LEU A 362 -18.75 -1.35 5.37
C LEU A 362 -19.03 -2.43 4.33
N MET A 363 -18.93 -3.69 4.71
CA MET A 363 -19.10 -4.82 3.79
C MET A 363 -19.32 -6.14 4.54
N VAL A 364 -19.77 -7.15 3.80
CA VAL A 364 -19.77 -8.55 4.24
C VAL A 364 -18.83 -9.36 3.34
N ALA A 365 -18.08 -10.26 3.95
CA ALA A 365 -17.19 -11.19 3.28
C ALA A 365 -17.21 -12.57 3.98
N TRP A 366 -16.40 -13.50 3.48
CA TRP A 366 -16.26 -14.85 4.04
C TRP A 366 -14.82 -15.09 4.48
N MET A 367 -14.63 -15.79 5.57
CA MET A 367 -13.32 -16.26 6.04
C MET A 367 -13.38 -17.77 6.28
N ASP A 368 -12.31 -18.49 5.99
CA ASP A 368 -12.03 -19.78 6.63
C ASP A 368 -11.01 -19.56 7.76
N ASP A 369 -10.51 -20.65 8.35
CA ASP A 369 -9.53 -20.60 9.44
C ASP A 369 -8.27 -19.85 9.05
N GLU A 370 -7.83 -20.02 7.80
CA GLU A 370 -6.60 -19.42 7.30
C GLU A 370 -6.77 -17.92 7.03
N ALA A 371 -7.90 -17.51 6.44
CA ALA A 371 -8.23 -16.10 6.27
C ALA A 371 -8.36 -15.40 7.63
N LEU A 372 -8.97 -16.05 8.62
CA LEU A 372 -9.04 -15.51 9.98
C LEU A 372 -7.67 -15.46 10.65
N HIS A 373 -6.88 -16.53 10.53
CA HIS A 373 -5.52 -16.57 11.05
C HIS A 373 -4.69 -15.40 10.52
N ARG A 374 -4.64 -15.21 9.18
CA ARG A 374 -3.96 -14.09 8.54
C ARG A 374 -4.50 -12.75 9.03
N THR A 375 -5.81 -12.61 9.15
CA THR A 375 -6.44 -11.39 9.64
C THR A 375 -5.98 -11.04 11.06
N LEU A 376 -5.93 -12.03 11.96
CA LEU A 376 -5.52 -11.84 13.35
C LEU A 376 -4.02 -11.61 13.51
N THR A 377 -3.18 -12.23 12.67
CA THR A 377 -1.71 -12.16 12.80
C THR A 377 -1.08 -11.00 12.04
N THR A 378 -1.63 -10.63 10.89
CA THR A 378 -1.09 -9.53 10.05
C THR A 378 -1.68 -8.17 10.37
N GLY A 379 -2.83 -8.13 11.06
CA GLY A 379 -3.61 -6.91 11.25
C GLY A 379 -4.22 -6.36 9.95
N ARG A 380 -4.24 -7.15 8.88
CA ARG A 380 -4.80 -6.81 7.57
C ARG A 380 -5.98 -7.71 7.25
N ALA A 381 -7.10 -7.12 6.84
CA ALA A 381 -8.29 -7.91 6.61
C ALA A 381 -8.14 -8.81 5.37
N THR A 382 -8.11 -10.12 5.62
CA THR A 382 -7.96 -11.17 4.59
C THR A 382 -9.24 -11.98 4.48
N TYR A 383 -9.70 -12.21 3.27
CA TYR A 383 -10.97 -12.87 2.99
C TYR A 383 -10.81 -14.01 1.99
N TRP A 384 -11.78 -14.91 1.96
CA TRP A 384 -11.89 -15.99 0.99
C TRP A 384 -12.93 -15.67 -0.09
N SER A 385 -12.52 -15.84 -1.36
CA SER A 385 -13.43 -15.79 -2.50
C SER A 385 -14.14 -17.08 -2.75
N ARG A 386 -15.47 -17.08 -2.61
CA ARG A 386 -16.29 -18.21 -3.04
C ARG A 386 -16.27 -18.38 -4.56
N SER A 387 -16.23 -17.29 -5.33
CA SER A 387 -16.20 -17.32 -6.79
C SER A 387 -14.82 -17.61 -7.35
N ARG A 388 -13.79 -16.90 -6.87
CA ARG A 388 -12.40 -17.06 -7.34
C ARG A 388 -11.66 -18.22 -6.67
N ARG A 389 -12.18 -18.73 -5.55
CA ARG A 389 -11.57 -19.80 -4.73
C ARG A 389 -10.12 -19.47 -4.34
N GLU A 390 -9.89 -18.23 -3.94
CA GLU A 390 -8.59 -17.70 -3.55
C GLU A 390 -8.74 -16.76 -2.35
N TYR A 391 -7.63 -16.57 -1.62
CA TYR A 391 -7.53 -15.54 -0.60
C TYR A 391 -7.28 -14.18 -1.25
N TRP A 392 -7.85 -13.13 -0.68
CA TRP A 392 -7.44 -11.76 -1.00
C TRP A 392 -7.34 -10.93 0.26
N VAL A 393 -6.35 -10.05 0.32
CA VAL A 393 -6.25 -9.02 1.35
C VAL A 393 -6.91 -7.75 0.81
N LYS A 394 -7.80 -7.14 1.59
CA LYS A 394 -8.57 -5.99 1.09
C LYS A 394 -7.64 -4.82 0.79
N GLY A 395 -7.74 -4.36 -0.46
CA GLY A 395 -7.04 -3.18 -0.95
C GLY A 395 -5.69 -3.47 -1.62
N ASP A 396 -5.20 -4.70 -1.68
CA ASP A 396 -3.89 -4.99 -2.30
C ASP A 396 -3.85 -4.61 -3.78
N THR A 397 -4.98 -4.74 -4.50
CA THR A 397 -5.09 -4.30 -5.89
C THR A 397 -5.54 -2.84 -6.01
N SER A 398 -6.47 -2.39 -5.16
CA SER A 398 -7.14 -1.08 -5.33
C SER A 398 -6.53 0.06 -4.50
N GLY A 399 -5.59 -0.22 -3.60
CA GLY A 399 -5.09 0.71 -2.59
C GLY A 399 -6.09 1.03 -1.46
N HIS A 400 -7.29 0.44 -1.47
CA HIS A 400 -8.33 0.71 -0.47
C HIS A 400 -8.30 -0.29 0.68
N HIS A 401 -7.33 -0.09 1.56
CA HIS A 401 -6.95 -1.04 2.59
C HIS A 401 -7.88 -1.09 3.80
N GLN A 402 -7.83 -2.20 4.53
CA GLN A 402 -8.49 -2.37 5.82
C GLN A 402 -7.49 -2.84 6.87
N TYR A 403 -7.28 -2.03 7.90
CA TYR A 403 -6.43 -2.37 9.04
C TYR A 403 -7.30 -2.78 10.22
N VAL A 404 -7.11 -4.01 10.71
CA VAL A 404 -7.95 -4.62 11.74
C VAL A 404 -7.63 -4.01 13.09
N ARG A 405 -8.66 -3.52 13.78
CA ARG A 405 -8.60 -2.97 15.14
C ARG A 405 -9.10 -3.94 16.18
N SER A 406 -10.17 -4.66 15.86
CA SER A 406 -10.68 -5.73 16.70
C SER A 406 -11.48 -6.74 15.89
N VAL A 407 -11.55 -7.97 16.39
CA VAL A 407 -12.41 -9.03 15.87
C VAL A 407 -13.22 -9.57 17.03
N ALA A 408 -14.54 -9.56 16.91
CA ALA A 408 -15.45 -10.21 17.85
C ALA A 408 -16.14 -11.38 17.17
N LEU A 409 -16.35 -12.46 17.92
CA LEU A 409 -17.16 -13.60 17.51
C LEU A 409 -18.58 -13.38 18.05
N ASP A 410 -19.60 -13.70 17.25
CA ASP A 410 -20.99 -13.70 17.72
C ASP A 410 -21.27 -14.85 18.71
N CYS A 411 -22.51 -14.92 19.19
CA CYS A 411 -22.85 -15.80 20.31
C CYS A 411 -22.97 -17.28 19.93
N ASP A 412 -23.27 -17.61 18.67
CA ASP A 412 -23.36 -18.98 18.16
C ASP A 412 -22.18 -19.36 17.23
N GLY A 413 -21.27 -18.43 17.00
CA GLY A 413 -19.96 -18.63 16.39
C GLY A 413 -19.97 -18.63 14.87
N ASP A 414 -21.08 -18.29 14.21
CA ASP A 414 -21.21 -18.35 12.74
C ASP A 414 -20.99 -17.00 12.02
N ALA A 415 -20.77 -15.92 12.77
CA ALA A 415 -20.27 -14.65 12.25
C ALA A 415 -19.18 -14.00 13.10
N LEU A 416 -18.32 -13.26 12.40
CA LEU A 416 -17.29 -12.39 12.94
C LEU A 416 -17.67 -10.93 12.70
N LEU A 417 -17.51 -10.09 13.71
CA LEU A 417 -17.52 -8.63 13.57
C LEU A 417 -16.08 -8.13 13.52
N VAL A 418 -15.64 -7.68 12.36
CA VAL A 418 -14.29 -7.16 12.11
C VAL A 418 -14.35 -5.64 12.11
N SER A 419 -13.82 -5.01 13.15
CA SER A 419 -13.69 -3.55 13.24
C SER A 419 -12.39 -3.13 12.57
N VAL A 420 -12.45 -2.22 11.59
CA VAL A 420 -11.29 -1.82 10.78
C VAL A 420 -11.15 -0.30 10.66
N ASP A 421 -9.92 0.17 10.52
CA ASP A 421 -9.65 1.45 9.91
C ASP A 421 -9.63 1.27 8.39
N GLN A 422 -10.63 1.86 7.72
CA GLN A 422 -10.81 1.78 6.27
C GLN A 422 -10.04 2.91 5.58
N VAL A 423 -9.17 2.56 4.64
CA VAL A 423 -8.53 3.51 3.72
C VAL A 423 -9.27 3.46 2.39
N GLY A 424 -9.69 4.61 1.88
CA GLY A 424 -10.43 4.71 0.62
C GLY A 424 -11.78 3.96 0.65
N ALA A 425 -12.25 3.51 -0.50
CA ALA A 425 -13.56 2.86 -0.61
C ALA A 425 -13.55 1.39 -0.13
N ALA A 426 -14.53 1.01 0.70
CA ALA A 426 -14.72 -0.40 1.02
C ALA A 426 -15.29 -1.18 -0.18
N CYS A 427 -16.14 -0.54 -0.99
CA CYS A 427 -16.76 -1.17 -2.14
C CYS A 427 -15.91 -1.04 -3.41
N HIS A 428 -15.98 -2.05 -4.29
CA HIS A 428 -15.36 -2.01 -5.62
C HIS A 428 -15.99 -0.99 -6.58
N THR A 429 -17.20 -0.48 -6.27
CA THR A 429 -17.86 0.60 -7.01
C THR A 429 -17.32 1.99 -6.64
N GLY A 430 -16.42 2.07 -5.65
CA GLY A 430 -15.89 3.34 -5.14
C GLY A 430 -16.68 3.93 -3.97
N SER A 431 -17.75 3.29 -3.49
CA SER A 431 -18.50 3.75 -2.32
C SER A 431 -17.84 3.38 -0.98
N TRP A 432 -18.10 4.20 0.04
CA TRP A 432 -17.64 3.96 1.42
C TRP A 432 -18.15 2.63 1.98
N THR A 433 -19.41 2.29 1.72
CA THR A 433 -20.06 1.03 2.12
C THR A 433 -20.63 0.30 0.91
N CYS A 434 -20.70 -1.03 0.99
CA CYS A 434 -21.43 -1.88 0.04
C CYS A 434 -22.96 -1.75 0.20
N PHE A 435 -23.45 -1.11 1.26
CA PHE A 435 -24.87 -1.00 1.61
C PHE A 435 -25.43 0.38 1.24
N SER A 436 -25.35 0.78 -0.04
CA SER A 436 -25.85 2.09 -0.50
C SER A 436 -27.34 2.12 -0.83
N ASP A 437 -27.94 0.96 -1.11
CA ASP A 437 -29.29 0.86 -1.66
C ASP A 437 -30.26 0.38 -0.58
N GLU A 438 -31.09 1.29 -0.07
CA GLU A 438 -32.12 0.96 0.91
C GLU A 438 -33.33 0.27 0.27
N LEU A 439 -33.84 -0.76 0.95
CA LEU A 439 -35.06 -1.46 0.54
C LEU A 439 -36.27 -0.91 1.31
N PRO A 440 -37.44 -0.74 0.66
CA PRO A 440 -38.62 -0.21 1.31
C PRO A 440 -39.14 -1.18 2.38
N VAL A 441 -39.32 -0.68 3.60
CA VAL A 441 -39.90 -1.44 4.71
C VAL A 441 -41.41 -1.16 4.78
N THR A 442 -42.23 -2.13 4.37
CA THR A 442 -43.69 -1.98 4.31
C THR A 442 -44.41 -2.11 5.66
N GLY A 443 -43.71 -2.61 6.69
CA GLY A 443 -44.24 -2.78 8.05
C GLY A 443 -43.82 -1.69 9.05
N ALA A 444 -43.07 -0.68 8.62
CA ALA A 444 -42.67 0.42 9.49
C ALA A 444 -43.86 1.38 9.67
N THR A 445 -44.59 1.25 10.78
CA THR A 445 -45.57 2.27 11.18
C THR A 445 -44.82 3.58 11.39
N SER A 446 -45.05 4.56 10.52
CA SER A 446 -44.45 5.89 10.64
C SER A 446 -44.82 6.52 11.97
N ALA A 447 -43.89 6.55 12.93
CA ALA A 447 -43.96 7.48 14.04
C ALA A 447 -43.76 8.88 13.44
N GLY A 448 -44.81 9.70 13.48
CA GLY A 448 -44.78 11.08 12.99
C GLY A 448 -43.74 11.94 13.73
N PRO A 449 -43.38 13.10 13.17
CA PRO A 449 -42.39 13.98 13.78
C PRO A 449 -42.89 14.50 15.14
N ALA A 450 -42.11 14.28 16.19
CA ALA A 450 -42.30 14.96 17.46
C ALA A 450 -41.89 16.44 17.28
N THR A 451 -42.86 17.34 17.47
CA THR A 451 -42.69 18.79 17.59
C THR A 451 -41.93 19.20 18.84
#